data_AF-A0A9E5PHG8-F1
#
_entry.id   AF-A0A9E5PHG8-F1
#
_cell.length_a   1.000
_cell.length_b   1.000
_cell.length_c   1.000
_cell.angle_alpha   90.00
_cell.angle_beta   90.00
_cell.angle_gamma   90.00
#
_symmetry.space_group_name_H-M   'P 1'
#
loop_
_entity.id
_entity.type
_entity.pdbx_description
1 polymer ?
#
loop_
_entity_poly.entity_id
_entity_poly.type
_entity_poly.pdbx_seq_one_letter_code
_entity_poly.pdbx_strand_id
1 'polypeptide(L)'
;MRIVLAIGATLLITYVVAFVVYGAVAALTGLEPPQDGSPVQFLLSVLVVKLGLAVGFVLLFAVAREIWRDRWLVYALIWWVLFVVSEIGQAIAPDYSWLEAGAGIVAEAVYCPLAAWVTAKLLTPRRGEHVAT
;
A
#
# COMPACT_ATOMS: atom_id res chain seq x y z
N MET A 1 -3.08 -19.70 6.70
CA MET A 1 -3.80 -19.32 5.46
C MET A 1 -4.21 -17.85 5.42
N ARG A 2 -4.98 -17.34 6.40
CA ARG A 2 -5.53 -15.97 6.37
C ARG A 2 -4.50 -14.85 6.24
N ILE A 3 -3.36 -14.96 6.93
CA ILE A 3 -2.26 -14.00 6.83
C ILE A 3 -1.71 -13.94 5.39
N VAL A 4 -1.44 -15.10 4.78
CA VAL A 4 -0.93 -15.17 3.39
C VAL A 4 -1.93 -14.54 2.42
N LEU A 5 -3.23 -14.82 2.58
CA LEU A 5 -4.28 -14.20 1.78
C LEU A 5 -4.35 -12.68 1.99
N ALA A 6 -4.21 -12.22 3.23
CA ALA A 6 -4.18 -10.79 3.54
C ALA A 6 -2.95 -10.09 2.94
N ILE A 7 -1.78 -10.72 2.97
CA ILE A 7 -0.56 -10.22 2.30
C ILE A 7 -0.79 -10.13 0.79
N GLY A 8 -1.29 -11.20 0.17
CA GLY A 8 -1.56 -11.22 -1.27
C GLY A 8 -2.58 -10.16 -1.70
N ALA A 9 -3.66 -10.01 -0.94
CA ALA A 9 -4.68 -8.99 -1.22
C ALA A 9 -4.14 -7.56 -1.02
N THR A 10 -3.37 -7.32 0.04
CA THR A 10 -2.72 -6.03 0.31
C THR A 10 -1.73 -5.68 -0.81
N LEU A 11 -0.90 -6.64 -1.22
CA LEU A 11 0.02 -6.47 -2.34
C LEU A 11 -0.73 -6.10 -3.62
N LEU A 12 -1.79 -6.85 -3.96
CA LEU A 12 -2.59 -6.58 -5.14
C LEU A 12 -3.21 -5.18 -5.11
N ILE A 13 -3.80 -4.77 -3.98
CA ILE A 13 -4.40 -3.44 -3.80
C ILE A 13 -3.35 -2.34 -4.01
N THR A 14 -2.24 -2.42 -3.28
CA THR A 14 -1.20 -1.38 -3.35
C THR A 14 -0.54 -1.28 -4.72
N TYR A 15 -0.39 -2.41 -5.42
CA TYR A 15 0.20 -2.46 -6.76
C TYR A 15 -0.77 -1.93 -7.84
N VAL A 16 -2.02 -2.40 -7.84
CA VAL A 16 -3.02 -2.01 -8.85
C VAL A 16 -3.40 -0.54 -8.71
N VAL A 17 -3.63 -0.05 -7.49
CA VAL A 17 -3.99 1.36 -7.28
C VAL A 17 -2.84 2.27 -7.71
N ALA A 18 -1.59 1.95 -7.35
CA ALA A 18 -0.44 2.71 -7.80
C ALA A 18 -0.35 2.73 -9.32
N PHE A 19 -0.48 1.57 -9.98
CA PHE A 19 -0.46 1.47 -11.44
C PHE A 19 -1.52 2.36 -12.10
N VAL A 20 -2.77 2.33 -11.59
CA VAL A 20 -3.87 3.14 -12.13
C VAL A 20 -3.63 4.63 -11.94
N VAL A 21 -3.20 5.07 -10.76
CA VAL A 21 -2.99 6.49 -10.46
C VAL A 21 -1.80 7.04 -11.24
N TYR A 22 -0.65 6.36 -11.21
CA TYR A 22 0.52 6.79 -11.97
C TYR A 22 0.27 6.73 -13.49
N GLY A 23 -0.45 5.71 -13.98
CA GLY A 23 -0.84 5.63 -15.39
C GLY A 23 -1.76 6.78 -15.81
N ALA A 24 -2.70 7.17 -14.96
CA ALA A 24 -3.57 8.32 -15.22
C ALA A 24 -2.80 9.64 -15.20
N VAL A 25 -1.90 9.84 -14.22
CA VAL A 25 -1.06 11.04 -14.14
C VAL A 25 -0.13 11.13 -15.36
N ALA A 26 0.56 10.04 -15.73
CA ALA A 26 1.40 9.99 -16.91
C ALA A 26 0.63 10.33 -18.19
N ALA A 27 -0.59 9.80 -18.36
CA ALA A 27 -1.44 10.11 -19.50
C ALA A 27 -1.88 11.59 -19.57
N LEU A 28 -2.02 12.26 -18.43
CA LEU A 28 -2.47 13.66 -18.34
C LEU A 28 -1.32 14.67 -18.43
N THR A 29 -0.13 14.32 -17.92
CA THR A 29 0.99 15.25 -17.77
C THR A 29 2.15 14.94 -18.70
N GLY A 30 2.10 13.82 -19.43
CA GLY A 30 3.22 13.33 -20.24
C GLY A 30 4.41 12.89 -19.40
N LEU A 31 4.18 12.50 -18.13
CA LEU A 31 5.25 12.06 -17.24
C LEU A 31 5.87 10.79 -17.81
N GLU A 32 7.17 10.84 -18.12
CA GLU A 32 7.90 9.66 -18.53
C GLU A 32 8.28 8.84 -17.29
N PRO A 33 8.25 7.49 -17.37
CA PRO A 33 8.76 6.66 -16.31
C PRO A 33 10.27 6.93 -16.11
N PRO A 34 10.80 6.81 -14.88
CA PRO A 34 12.22 7.04 -14.59
C PRO A 34 13.12 6.22 -15.53
N GLN A 35 14.05 6.88 -16.21
CA GLN A 35 14.94 6.26 -17.19
C GLN A 35 16.16 5.60 -16.52
N ASP A 36 16.39 4.32 -16.89
CA ASP A 36 17.65 3.56 -16.99
C ASP A 36 17.43 2.02 -16.98
N GLY A 37 16.17 1.55 -17.06
CA GLY A 37 15.84 0.12 -17.13
C GLY A 37 14.66 -0.19 -18.06
N SER A 38 14.52 -1.45 -18.44
CA SER A 38 13.33 -1.91 -19.16
C SER A 38 12.07 -1.71 -18.30
N PRO A 39 10.88 -1.45 -18.88
CA PRO A 39 9.63 -1.32 -18.13
C PRO A 39 9.35 -2.51 -17.20
N VAL A 40 9.76 -3.71 -17.60
CA VAL A 40 9.63 -4.93 -16.80
C VAL A 40 10.50 -4.87 -15.54
N GLN A 41 11.75 -4.40 -15.66
CA GLN A 41 12.64 -4.27 -14.50
C GLN A 41 12.10 -3.26 -13.49
N PHE A 42 11.57 -2.13 -13.97
CA PHE A 42 10.90 -1.15 -13.12
C PHE A 42 9.68 -1.73 -12.39
N LEU A 43 8.81 -2.45 -13.11
CA LEU A 43 7.64 -3.09 -12.50
C LEU A 43 8.03 -4.17 -11.47
N LEU A 44 9.11 -4.93 -11.73
CA LEU A 44 9.63 -5.91 -10.79
C LEU A 44 10.24 -5.27 -9.53
N SER A 45 10.98 -4.16 -9.66
CA SER A 45 11.51 -3.46 -8.50
C SER A 45 10.38 -2.92 -7.62
N VAL A 46 9.34 -2.33 -8.23
CA VAL A 46 8.12 -1.89 -7.55
C VAL A 46 7.44 -3.06 -6.85
N LEU A 47 7.32 -4.23 -7.51
CA LEU A 47 6.70 -5.41 -6.94
C LEU A 47 7.43 -5.88 -5.65
N VAL A 48 8.76 -5.90 -5.66
CA VAL A 48 9.57 -6.30 -4.49
C VAL A 48 9.36 -5.33 -3.32
N VAL A 49 9.40 -4.02 -3.58
CA VAL A 49 9.15 -2.99 -2.55
C VAL A 49 7.74 -3.13 -1.98
N LYS A 50 6.72 -3.29 -2.84
CA LYS A 50 5.32 -3.46 -2.42
C LYS A 50 5.09 -4.78 -1.69
N LEU A 51 5.84 -5.84 -1.99
CA LEU A 51 5.78 -7.09 -1.24
C LEU A 51 6.28 -6.88 0.20
N GLY A 52 7.42 -6.22 0.38
CA GLY A 52 7.93 -5.87 1.71
C GLY A 52 6.93 -5.02 2.50
N LEU A 53 6.33 -4.04 1.83
CA LEU A 53 5.26 -3.21 2.39
C LEU A 53 4.06 -4.05 2.86
N ALA A 54 3.53 -4.91 1.98
CA ALA A 54 2.37 -5.73 2.27
C ALA A 54 2.62 -6.69 3.44
N VAL A 55 3.81 -7.27 3.52
CA VAL A 55 4.22 -8.12 4.65
C VAL A 55 4.25 -7.30 5.94
N GLY A 56 4.95 -6.17 5.98
CA GLY A 56 5.04 -5.32 7.18
C GLY A 56 3.68 -4.81 7.64
N PHE A 57 2.86 -4.31 6.71
CA PHE A 57 1.51 -3.85 6.95
C PHE A 57 0.62 -4.94 7.55
N VAL A 58 0.58 -6.12 6.95
CA VAL A 58 -0.29 -7.20 7.44
C VAL A 58 0.19 -7.77 8.77
N LEU A 59 1.51 -7.94 8.95
CA LEU A 59 2.07 -8.50 10.18
C LEU A 59 1.90 -7.54 11.37
N LEU A 60 2.13 -6.24 11.20
CA LEU A 60 1.89 -5.25 12.25
C LEU A 60 0.41 -5.17 12.63
N PHE A 61 -0.49 -5.27 11.64
CA PHE A 61 -1.91 -5.40 11.93
C PHE A 61 -2.20 -6.67 12.73
N ALA A 62 -1.64 -7.82 12.31
CA ALA A 62 -1.89 -9.11 12.93
C ALA A 62 -1.43 -9.20 14.38
N VAL A 63 -0.26 -8.65 14.70
CA VAL A 63 0.31 -8.63 16.06
C VAL A 63 -0.59 -7.86 17.03
N ALA A 64 -1.15 -6.73 16.59
CA ALA A 64 -2.01 -5.88 17.42
C ALA A 64 -3.48 -5.92 16.95
N ARG A 65 -3.92 -7.08 16.43
CA ARG A 65 -5.25 -7.24 15.81
C ARG A 65 -6.40 -6.85 16.72
N GLU A 66 -6.27 -7.06 18.02
CA GLU A 66 -7.32 -6.77 19.00
C GLU A 66 -7.56 -5.26 19.13
N ILE A 67 -6.53 -4.46 18.88
CA ILE A 67 -6.60 -2.99 18.87
C ILE A 67 -7.06 -2.51 17.50
N TRP A 68 -6.45 -3.04 16.43
CA TRP A 68 -6.63 -2.51 15.08
C TRP A 68 -7.91 -2.97 14.39
N ARG A 69 -8.53 -4.07 14.81
CA ARG A 69 -9.76 -4.59 14.20
C ARG A 69 -10.87 -3.53 14.14
N ASP A 70 -11.15 -2.89 15.25
CA ASP A 70 -12.21 -1.87 15.34
C ASP A 70 -11.71 -0.47 15.00
N ARG A 71 -10.39 -0.31 14.86
CA ARG A 71 -9.71 0.96 14.56
C ARG A 71 -8.90 0.90 13.27
N TRP A 72 -9.34 0.09 12.31
CA TRP A 72 -8.60 -0.18 11.08
C TRP A 72 -8.38 1.09 10.25
N LEU A 73 -9.31 2.06 10.34
CA LEU A 73 -9.16 3.34 9.65
C LEU A 73 -8.06 4.21 10.30
N VAL A 74 -7.91 4.14 11.62
CA VAL A 74 -6.79 4.79 12.33
C VAL A 74 -5.47 4.13 11.92
N TYR A 75 -5.45 2.80 11.81
CA TYR A 75 -4.29 2.08 11.29
C TYR A 75 -3.93 2.51 9.87
N ALA A 76 -4.92 2.64 8.99
CA ALA A 76 -4.73 3.16 7.62
C ALA A 76 -4.17 4.59 7.64
N LEU A 77 -4.71 5.46 8.49
CA LEU A 77 -4.29 6.85 8.61
C LEU A 77 -2.83 6.97 9.07
N ILE A 78 -2.41 6.15 10.04
CA ILE A 78 -1.01 6.11 10.49
C ILE A 78 -0.09 5.77 9.33
N TRP A 79 -0.40 4.72 8.58
CA TRP A 79 0.39 4.35 7.40
C TRP A 79 0.39 5.41 6.32
N TRP A 80 -0.78 6.00 6.04
CA TRP A 80 -0.88 7.09 5.07
C TRP A 80 0.01 8.26 5.45
N VAL A 81 0.00 8.70 6.71
CA VAL A 81 0.87 9.79 7.19
C VAL A 81 2.35 9.42 7.03
N LEU A 82 2.75 8.19 7.36
CA LEU A 82 4.13 7.74 7.18
C LEU A 82 4.55 7.78 5.71
N PHE A 83 3.67 7.37 4.79
CA PHE A 83 3.97 7.43 3.37
C PHE A 83 3.98 8.84 2.81
N VAL A 84 3.06 9.72 3.23
CA VAL A 84 3.08 11.14 2.86
C VAL A 84 4.42 11.78 3.23
N VAL A 85 4.95 11.49 4.42
CA VAL A 85 6.28 11.96 4.84
C VAL A 85 7.38 11.38 3.94
N SER A 86 7.27 10.11 3.55
CA SER A 86 8.20 9.46 2.61
C SER A 86 8.16 10.09 1.21
N GLU A 87 6.98 10.46 0.71
CA GLU A 87 6.77 11.11 -0.58
C GLU A 87 7.35 12.54 -0.58
N ILE A 88 7.10 13.30 0.50
CA ILE A 88 7.71 14.63 0.68
C ILE A 88 9.24 14.51 0.76
N GLY A 89 9.76 13.50 1.48
CA GLY A 89 11.19 13.25 1.57
C GLY A 89 11.84 12.96 0.22
N GLN A 90 11.18 12.16 -0.63
CA GLN A 90 11.62 11.90 -2.00
C GLN A 90 11.55 13.18 -2.85
N ALA A 91 10.50 13.98 -2.75
CA ALA A 91 10.34 15.21 -3.54
C ALA A 91 11.40 16.29 -3.27
N ILE A 92 12.08 16.21 -2.13
CA ILE A 92 13.21 17.09 -1.80
C ILE A 92 14.50 16.65 -2.51
N ALA A 93 14.59 15.37 -2.89
CA ALA A 93 15.70 14.82 -3.66
C ALA A 93 15.63 15.29 -5.14
N PRO A 94 16.77 15.42 -5.83
CA PRO A 94 16.82 15.99 -7.18
C PRO A 94 16.22 15.10 -8.28
N ASP A 95 15.95 13.83 -7.97
CA ASP A 95 15.54 12.77 -8.89
C ASP A 95 14.05 12.42 -8.81
N TYR A 96 13.27 13.12 -7.98
CA TYR A 96 11.84 12.88 -7.81
C TYR A 96 11.05 14.19 -7.76
N SER A 97 10.09 14.34 -8.66
CA SER A 97 9.34 15.58 -8.80
C SER A 97 8.21 15.70 -7.78
N TRP A 98 7.83 16.95 -7.46
CA TRP A 98 6.63 17.24 -6.67
C TRP A 98 5.34 16.69 -7.30
N LEU A 99 5.32 16.52 -8.62
CA LEU A 99 4.19 15.93 -9.33
C LEU A 99 4.09 14.43 -9.06
N GLU A 100 5.21 13.71 -9.07
CA GLU A 100 5.27 12.30 -8.69
C GLU A 100 4.86 12.12 -7.22
N ALA A 101 5.38 12.97 -6.33
CA ALA A 101 5.01 12.95 -4.92
C ALA A 101 3.50 13.16 -4.71
N GLY A 102 2.90 14.10 -5.44
CA GLY A 102 1.46 14.31 -5.42
C GLY A 102 0.68 13.08 -5.90
N ALA A 103 1.13 12.43 -6.97
CA ALA A 103 0.55 11.19 -7.46
C ALA A 103 0.65 10.05 -6.43
N GLY A 104 1.80 9.92 -5.77
CA GLY A 104 2.04 8.97 -4.68
C GLY A 104 1.06 9.17 -3.51
N ILE A 105 0.97 10.40 -3.00
CA ILE A 105 0.07 10.77 -1.89
C ILE A 105 -1.40 10.45 -2.22
N VAL A 106 -1.83 10.74 -3.46
CA VAL A 106 -3.20 10.44 -3.91
C VAL A 106 -3.43 8.93 -4.00
N ALA A 107 -2.47 8.18 -4.56
CA ALA A 107 -2.57 6.72 -4.61
C ALA A 107 -2.67 6.13 -3.20
N GLU A 108 -1.86 6.61 -2.27
CA GLU A 108 -1.82 6.20 -0.87
C GLU A 108 -3.12 6.48 -0.13
N ALA A 109 -3.73 7.65 -0.36
CA ALA A 109 -5.02 8.00 0.22
C ALA A 109 -6.13 7.01 -0.18
N VAL A 110 -5.97 6.33 -1.33
CA VAL A 110 -6.89 5.29 -1.80
C VAL A 110 -6.50 3.90 -1.29
N TYR A 111 -5.24 3.49 -1.48
CA TYR A 111 -4.87 2.11 -1.18
C TYR A 111 -4.70 1.82 0.31
N CYS A 112 -4.28 2.79 1.15
CA CYS A 112 -4.11 2.58 2.59
C CYS A 112 -5.42 2.17 3.29
N PRO A 113 -6.54 2.90 3.14
CA PRO A 113 -7.80 2.51 3.77
C PRO A 113 -8.34 1.20 3.19
N LEU A 114 -8.22 0.98 1.87
CA LEU A 114 -8.69 -0.24 1.24
C LEU A 114 -7.90 -1.47 1.73
N ALA A 115 -6.57 -1.37 1.80
CA ALA A 115 -5.69 -2.41 2.33
C ALA A 115 -6.02 -2.71 3.79
N ALA A 116 -6.10 -1.69 4.65
CA ALA A 116 -6.43 -1.86 6.06
C ALA A 116 -7.79 -2.54 6.27
N TRP A 117 -8.80 -2.13 5.50
CA TRP A 117 -10.12 -2.73 5.56
C TRP A 117 -10.09 -4.21 5.17
N VAL A 118 -9.42 -4.56 4.07
CA VAL A 118 -9.28 -5.96 3.63
C VAL A 118 -8.49 -6.78 4.64
N THR A 119 -7.38 -6.25 5.16
CA THR A 119 -6.60 -6.91 6.22
C THR A 119 -7.46 -7.17 7.45
N ALA A 120 -8.20 -6.17 7.93
CA ALA A 120 -9.11 -6.30 9.06
C ALA A 120 -10.17 -7.37 8.82
N LYS A 121 -10.78 -7.40 7.63
CA LYS A 121 -11.80 -8.39 7.25
C LYS A 121 -11.23 -9.81 7.19
N LEU A 122 -10.04 -10.01 6.63
CA LEU A 122 -9.45 -11.32 6.46
C LEU A 122 -8.86 -11.89 7.76
N LEU A 123 -8.39 -11.02 8.66
CA LEU A 123 -7.80 -11.44 9.93
C LEU A 123 -8.82 -11.51 11.08
N THR A 124 -10.03 -10.99 10.88
CA THR A 124 -11.13 -11.11 11.83
C THR A 124 -11.85 -12.46 11.66
N PRO A 125 -11.98 -13.28 12.73
CA PRO A 125 -12.78 -14.49 12.69
C PRO A 125 -14.24 -14.19 12.35
N ARG A 126 -14.88 -15.05 11.53
CA ARG A 126 -16.32 -14.95 11.30
C ARG A 126 -17.07 -15.38 12.57
N ARG A 127 -18.16 -14.68 12.91
CA ARG A 127 -19.07 -15.11 13.99
C ARG A 127 -19.46 -16.57 13.74
N GLY A 128 -19.08 -17.47 14.65
CA GLY A 128 -19.29 -18.92 14.54
C GLY A 128 -18.01 -19.76 14.63
N GLU A 129 -16.83 -19.17 14.36
CA GLU A 129 -15.54 -19.80 14.64
C GLU A 129 -15.13 -19.52 16.09
N HIS A 130 -15.87 -20.07 17.06
CA HIS A 130 -15.27 -20.33 18.35
C HIS A 130 -14.21 -21.40 18.11
N VAL A 131 -12.94 -21.01 18.25
CA VAL A 131 -11.85 -21.96 18.42
C VAL A 131 -12.23 -22.77 19.65
N ALA A 132 -12.63 -24.02 19.43
CA ALA A 132 -12.68 -25.01 20.47
C ALA A 132 -11.26 -25.09 21.04
N THR A 133 -11.08 -24.50 22.21
CA THR A 133 -9.94 -24.75 23.09
C THR A 133 -10.11 -26.10 23.74
#